data_AF-A0A7C5AC02-F1
#
_entry.id   AF-A0A7C5AC02-F1
#
_cell.length_a   1.000
_cell.length_b   1.000
_cell.length_c   1.000
_cell.angle_alpha   90.00
_cell.angle_beta   90.00
_cell.angle_gamma   90.00
#
_symmetry.space_group_name_H-M   'P 1'
#
loop_
_entity.id
_entity.type
_entity.pdbx_description
1 polymer ?
#
loop_
_entity_poly.entity_id
_entity_poly.type
_entity_poly.pdbx_seq_one_letter_code
_entity_poly.pdbx_strand_id
1 'polypeptide(L)'
;MQNPILIIAVPLVLVMALRFFTTTTALERRVVILGWLIPGAGHLLVGQRKRGLILGGLVIVTFLAGMFLSDFRNISPFDRHPIWAVAHLFGGLVSMLAAFFTRHLYIEEMNPFYDVGCLYSGVAALLNIIVVIDAYDFAHERSEETAGETTE
;
A
#
# COMPACT_ATOMS: atom_id res chain seq x y z
N MET A 1 -1.39 -18.76 22.65
CA MET A 1 0.07 -18.51 22.66
C MET A 1 0.31 -17.12 22.10
N GLN A 2 0.85 -16.18 22.89
CA GLN A 2 1.15 -14.81 22.41
C GLN A 2 2.38 -14.86 21.48
N ASN A 3 2.23 -14.36 20.25
CA ASN A 3 3.33 -14.33 19.27
C ASN A 3 4.39 -13.30 19.71
N PRO A 4 5.62 -13.71 20.10
CA PRO A 4 6.65 -12.80 20.61
C PRO A 4 7.07 -11.74 19.60
N ILE A 5 6.93 -12.03 18.30
CA ILE A 5 7.17 -11.09 17.20
C ILE A 5 6.26 -9.86 17.31
N LEU A 6 4.98 -10.03 17.65
CA LEU A 6 4.04 -8.92 17.75
C LEU A 6 4.39 -7.97 18.91
N ILE A 7 4.92 -8.50 20.01
CA ILE A 7 5.30 -7.72 21.20
C ILE A 7 6.46 -6.75 20.88
N ILE A 8 7.35 -7.12 19.96
CA ILE A 8 8.51 -6.30 19.58
C ILE A 8 8.19 -5.43 18.36
N ALA A 9 7.54 -6.00 17.34
CA ALA A 9 7.29 -5.31 16.08
C ALA A 9 6.31 -4.13 16.24
N VAL A 10 5.24 -4.30 17.04
CA VAL A 10 4.23 -3.25 17.24
C VAL A 10 4.83 -1.98 17.86
N PRO A 11 5.52 -2.02 19.02
CA PRO A 11 6.11 -0.82 19.59
C PRO A 11 7.20 -0.22 18.69
N LEU A 12 7.97 -1.04 17.98
CA LEU A 12 8.95 -0.54 17.01
C LEU A 12 8.30 0.25 15.88
N VAL A 13 7.26 -0.30 15.25
CA VAL A 13 6.49 0.37 14.19
C VAL A 13 5.84 1.65 14.71
N LEU A 14 5.31 1.63 15.94
CA LEU A 14 4.73 2.83 16.56
C LEU A 14 5.78 3.93 16.78
N VAL A 15 6.98 3.57 17.25
CA VAL A 15 8.08 4.54 17.42
C VAL A 15 8.54 5.09 16.07
N MET A 16 8.67 4.24 15.04
CA MET A 16 9.03 4.68 13.69
C MET A 16 7.95 5.60 13.10
N ALA A 17 6.67 5.27 13.27
CA ALA A 17 5.56 6.10 12.85
C ALA A 17 5.57 7.44 13.60
N LEU A 18 5.73 7.42 14.92
CA LEU A 18 5.79 8.65 15.73
C LEU A 18 6.93 9.55 15.28
N ARG A 19 8.14 8.97 15.08
CA ARG A 19 9.29 9.69 14.53
C ARG A 19 8.93 10.33 13.19
N PHE A 20 8.44 9.53 12.25
CA PHE A 20 7.99 10.00 10.95
C PHE A 20 7.03 11.19 11.07
N PHE A 21 5.96 11.07 11.86
CA PHE A 21 4.98 12.15 12.03
C PHE A 21 5.57 13.42 12.66
N THR A 22 6.56 13.28 13.55
CA THR A 22 7.21 14.42 14.23
C THR A 22 8.30 15.10 13.40
N THR A 23 9.00 14.37 12.52
CA THR A 23 10.16 14.88 11.77
C THR A 23 9.82 15.33 10.36
N THR A 24 8.72 14.83 9.79
CA THR A 24 8.32 15.12 8.41
C THR A 24 7.52 16.40 8.28
N THR A 25 7.50 16.97 7.08
CA THR A 25 6.67 18.13 6.75
C THR A 25 5.21 17.74 6.51
N ALA A 26 4.31 18.72 6.51
CA ALA A 26 2.89 18.48 6.23
C ALA A 26 2.65 17.94 4.81
N LEU A 27 3.50 18.33 3.84
CA LEU A 27 3.42 17.85 2.46
C LEU A 27 3.76 16.36 2.38
N GLU A 28 4.89 15.96 2.94
CA GLU A 28 5.36 14.57 2.99
C GLU A 28 4.30 13.63 3.60
N ARG A 29 3.72 14.03 4.75
CA ARG A 29 2.63 13.25 5.38
C ARG A 29 1.44 13.07 4.47
N ARG A 30 0.99 14.13 3.80
CA ARG A 30 -0.16 14.08 2.88
C ARG A 30 0.12 13.17 1.69
N VAL A 31 1.33 13.22 1.15
CA VAL A 31 1.76 12.38 0.03
C VAL A 31 1.74 10.90 0.42
N VAL A 32 2.28 10.55 1.58
CA VAL A 32 2.28 9.16 2.06
C VAL A 32 0.87 8.66 2.34
N ILE A 33 0.05 9.44 3.05
CA ILE A 33 -1.33 9.06 3.37
C ILE A 33 -2.16 8.89 2.09
N LEU A 34 -2.10 9.85 1.17
CA LEU A 34 -2.89 9.79 -0.06
C LEU A 34 -2.37 8.74 -1.04
N GLY A 35 -1.06 8.55 -1.15
CA GLY A 35 -0.48 7.49 -1.96
C GLY A 35 -0.81 6.09 -1.43
N TRP A 36 -0.84 5.92 -0.11
CA TRP A 36 -1.29 4.66 0.50
C TRP A 36 -2.79 4.44 0.28
N LEU A 37 -3.60 5.50 0.39
CA LEU A 37 -5.04 5.43 0.17
C LEU A 37 -5.36 5.12 -1.30
N ILE A 38 -4.77 5.84 -2.25
CA ILE A 38 -5.05 5.68 -3.68
C ILE A 38 -3.70 5.56 -4.39
N PRO A 39 -3.38 4.39 -4.99
CA PRO A 39 -2.14 4.21 -5.72
C PRO A 39 -1.89 5.33 -6.73
N GLY A 40 -0.74 5.98 -6.64
CA GLY A 40 -0.34 7.10 -7.51
C GLY A 40 -0.91 8.48 -7.15
N ALA A 41 -1.79 8.61 -6.15
CA ALA A 41 -2.32 9.92 -5.74
C ALA A 41 -1.27 10.82 -5.07
N GLY A 42 -0.26 10.23 -4.40
CA GLY A 42 0.88 10.95 -3.86
C GLY A 42 1.63 11.74 -4.94
N HIS A 43 1.89 11.12 -6.10
CA HIS A 43 2.50 11.77 -7.27
C HIS A 43 1.67 12.93 -7.81
N LEU A 44 0.33 12.83 -7.76
CA LEU A 44 -0.55 13.91 -8.22
C LEU A 44 -0.38 15.17 -7.35
N LEU A 45 -0.19 15.00 -6.03
CA LEU A 45 0.04 16.13 -5.11
C LEU A 45 1.38 16.83 -5.37
N VAL A 46 2.43 16.06 -5.67
CA VAL A 46 3.75 16.63 -5.98
C VAL A 46 3.87 17.14 -7.43
N GLY A 47 2.79 17.05 -8.21
CA GLY A 47 2.74 17.54 -9.60
C GLY A 47 3.23 16.53 -10.66
N GLN A 48 3.67 15.35 -10.25
CA GLN A 48 4.19 14.28 -11.13
C GLN A 48 3.07 13.45 -11.78
N ARG A 49 2.17 14.12 -12.52
CA ARG A 49 0.92 13.51 -13.05
C ARG A 49 1.16 12.26 -13.91
N LYS A 50 2.14 12.30 -14.81
CA LYS A 50 2.44 11.17 -15.72
C LYS A 50 2.86 9.94 -14.91
N ARG A 51 3.78 10.10 -13.96
CA ARG A 51 4.25 9.00 -13.10
C ARG A 51 3.12 8.45 -12.24
N GLY A 52 2.33 9.33 -11.61
CA GLY A 52 1.19 8.93 -10.78
C GLY A 52 0.17 8.09 -11.54
N LEU A 53 -0.21 8.51 -12.75
CA LEU A 53 -1.17 7.76 -13.57
C LEU A 53 -0.60 6.43 -14.06
N ILE A 54 0.66 6.38 -14.49
CA ILE A 54 1.28 5.15 -14.99
C ILE A 54 1.47 4.14 -13.85
N LEU A 55 2.10 4.56 -12.75
CA LEU A 55 2.39 3.69 -11.61
C LEU A 55 1.13 3.27 -10.86
N GLY A 56 0.24 4.24 -10.58
CA GLY A 56 -1.05 3.96 -9.95
C GLY A 56 -1.92 3.06 -10.82
N GLY A 57 -1.98 3.32 -12.13
CA GLY A 57 -2.67 2.47 -13.09
C GLY A 57 -2.11 1.05 -13.15
N LEU A 58 -0.78 0.90 -13.18
CA LEU A 58 -0.12 -0.41 -13.15
C LEU A 58 -0.48 -1.20 -11.88
N VAL A 59 -0.42 -0.55 -10.71
CA VAL A 59 -0.79 -1.18 -9.42
C VAL A 59 -2.25 -1.62 -9.45
N ILE A 60 -3.17 -0.76 -9.85
CA ILE A 60 -4.61 -1.07 -9.90
C ILE A 60 -4.88 -2.21 -10.88
N VAL A 61 -4.33 -2.16 -12.09
CA VAL A 61 -4.55 -3.20 -13.11
C VAL A 61 -3.98 -4.55 -12.65
N THR A 62 -2.77 -4.57 -12.08
CA THR A 62 -2.15 -5.80 -11.56
C THR A 62 -2.96 -6.38 -10.41
N PHE A 63 -3.44 -5.51 -9.51
CA PHE A 63 -4.28 -5.92 -8.39
C PHE A 63 -5.60 -6.53 -8.87
N LEU A 64 -6.30 -5.85 -9.77
CA LEU A 64 -7.57 -6.33 -10.33
C LEU A 64 -7.40 -7.60 -11.16
N ALA A 65 -6.29 -7.76 -11.88
CA ALA A 65 -5.96 -9.02 -12.54
C ALA A 65 -5.82 -10.16 -11.53
N GLY A 66 -5.16 -9.91 -10.38
CA GLY A 66 -5.06 -10.90 -9.30
C GLY A 66 -6.41 -11.26 -8.69
N MET A 67 -7.26 -10.26 -8.45
CA MET A 67 -8.65 -10.47 -8.01
C MET A 67 -9.41 -11.33 -9.03
N PHE A 68 -9.33 -11.00 -10.32
CA PHE A 68 -10.05 -11.73 -11.37
C PHE A 68 -9.59 -13.19 -11.49
N LEU A 69 -8.28 -13.44 -11.46
CA LEU A 69 -7.72 -14.80 -11.54
C LEU A 69 -8.13 -15.70 -10.37
N SER A 70 -8.41 -15.11 -9.21
CA SER A 70 -8.81 -15.83 -7.99
C SER A 70 -10.32 -15.79 -7.74
N ASP A 71 -11.12 -15.41 -8.74
CA ASP A 71 -12.57 -15.21 -8.62
C ASP A 71 -12.97 -14.28 -7.46
N PHE A 72 -12.13 -13.28 -7.18
CA PHE A 72 -12.29 -12.29 -6.12
C PHE A 72 -12.25 -12.86 -4.70
N ARG A 73 -11.72 -14.07 -4.52
CA ARG A 73 -11.67 -14.79 -3.22
C ARG A 73 -10.29 -14.76 -2.55
N ASN A 74 -9.29 -14.14 -3.17
CA ASN A 74 -7.90 -14.04 -2.69
C ASN A 74 -7.69 -13.14 -1.46
N ILE A 75 -8.65 -12.27 -1.12
CA ILE A 75 -8.49 -11.32 -0.02
C ILE A 75 -9.35 -11.76 1.15
N SER A 76 -8.68 -12.39 2.12
CA SER A 76 -9.29 -12.76 3.39
C SER A 76 -8.28 -12.60 4.53
N PRO A 77 -8.66 -11.93 5.62
CA PRO A 77 -7.79 -11.76 6.77
C PRO A 77 -7.58 -13.03 7.61
N PHE A 78 -8.43 -14.05 7.46
CA PHE A 78 -8.47 -15.20 8.37
C PHE A 78 -8.33 -16.59 7.70
N ASP A 79 -8.09 -16.63 6.38
CA ASP A 79 -8.00 -17.89 5.63
C ASP A 79 -6.58 -18.49 5.55
N ARG A 80 -6.46 -19.61 4.81
CA ARG A 80 -5.33 -20.58 4.72
C ARG A 80 -3.90 -20.02 4.83
N HIS A 81 -3.62 -18.79 4.41
CA HIS A 81 -2.28 -18.24 4.34
C HIS A 81 -2.21 -16.80 4.89
N PRO A 82 -1.91 -16.63 6.20
CA PRO A 82 -1.88 -15.31 6.84
C PRO A 82 -0.85 -14.35 6.26
N ILE A 83 0.14 -14.86 5.51
CA ILE A 83 1.14 -14.04 4.83
C ILE A 83 0.54 -13.14 3.74
N TRP A 84 -0.51 -13.60 3.05
CA TRP A 84 -1.18 -12.79 2.03
C TRP A 84 -1.94 -11.62 2.65
N ALA A 85 -2.61 -11.87 3.78
CA ALA A 85 -3.29 -10.81 4.54
C ALA A 85 -2.32 -9.69 4.93
N VAL A 86 -1.09 -10.03 5.35
CA VAL A 86 -0.05 -9.05 5.65
C VAL A 86 0.37 -8.28 4.40
N ALA A 87 0.57 -8.96 3.27
CA ALA A 87 0.92 -8.30 2.01
C ALA A 87 -0.17 -7.32 1.57
N HIS A 88 -1.45 -7.69 1.68
CA HIS A 88 -2.56 -6.85 1.25
C HIS A 88 -2.72 -5.57 2.09
N LEU A 89 -2.25 -5.52 3.35
CA LEU A 89 -2.24 -4.28 4.16
C LEU A 89 -1.51 -3.13 3.46
N PHE A 90 -0.52 -3.45 2.65
CA PHE A 90 0.29 -2.47 1.93
C PHE A 90 -0.40 -1.88 0.70
N GLY A 91 -1.43 -2.55 0.18
CA GLY A 91 -2.27 -2.04 -0.91
C GLY A 91 -3.28 -0.97 -0.46
N GLY A 92 -3.32 -0.67 0.84
CA GLY A 92 -4.10 0.41 1.42
C GLY A 92 -5.59 0.33 1.15
N LEU A 93 -6.21 1.44 0.73
CA LEU A 93 -7.68 1.47 0.58
C LEU A 93 -8.16 0.47 -0.47
N VAL A 94 -7.39 0.21 -1.53
CA VAL A 94 -7.78 -0.72 -2.60
C VAL A 94 -7.96 -2.12 -2.02
N SER A 95 -7.02 -2.59 -1.21
CA SER A 95 -7.12 -3.87 -0.51
C SER A 95 -8.26 -3.88 0.52
N MET A 96 -8.46 -2.79 1.27
CA MET A 96 -9.54 -2.69 2.26
C MET A 96 -10.92 -2.74 1.60
N LEU A 97 -11.11 -2.02 0.49
CA LEU A 97 -12.35 -2.03 -0.28
C LEU A 97 -12.60 -3.41 -0.87
N ALA A 98 -11.58 -4.01 -1.47
CA ALA A 98 -11.69 -5.36 -2.00
C ALA A 98 -12.10 -6.35 -0.90
N ALA A 99 -11.41 -6.35 0.24
CA ALA A 99 -11.79 -7.16 1.41
C ALA A 99 -13.23 -6.93 1.85
N PHE A 100 -13.68 -5.67 1.90
CA PHE A 100 -15.04 -5.31 2.31
C PHE A 100 -16.09 -5.85 1.33
N PHE A 101 -15.86 -5.72 0.03
CA PHE A 101 -16.78 -6.19 -1.00
C PHE A 101 -16.78 -7.70 -1.14
N THR A 102 -15.64 -8.37 -0.96
CA THR A 102 -15.52 -9.82 -1.18
C THR A 102 -15.69 -10.66 0.07
N ARG A 103 -15.85 -10.04 1.26
CA ARG A 103 -16.02 -10.73 2.56
C ARG A 103 -17.12 -11.80 2.64
N HIS A 104 -18.06 -11.80 1.70
CA HIS A 104 -19.19 -12.73 1.66
C HIS A 104 -18.94 -13.92 0.73
N LEU A 105 -17.83 -13.92 -0.01
CA LEU A 105 -17.42 -15.02 -0.89
C LEU A 105 -16.64 -16.04 -0.08
N TYR A 106 -17.03 -17.30 -0.17
CA TYR A 106 -16.27 -18.41 0.41
C TYR A 106 -15.18 -18.87 -0.57
N ILE A 107 -14.04 -19.28 -0.03
CA ILE A 107 -12.97 -19.89 -0.81
C ILE A 107 -13.44 -21.26 -1.31
N GLU A 108 -13.66 -21.39 -2.61
CA GLU A 108 -13.86 -22.68 -3.26
C GLU A 108 -12.51 -23.24 -3.69
N GLU A 109 -12.18 -24.45 -3.23
CA GLU A 109 -10.88 -25.09 -3.46
C GLU A 109 -10.62 -25.52 -4.91
N MET A 110 -11.58 -25.30 -5.82
CA MET A 110 -11.51 -25.79 -7.21
C MET A 110 -10.87 -24.82 -8.22
N ASN A 111 -10.53 -23.57 -7.85
CA ASN A 111 -9.90 -22.64 -8.80
C ASN A 111 -8.38 -22.89 -8.89
N PRO A 112 -7.85 -23.40 -10.02
CA PRO A 112 -6.42 -23.68 -10.18
C PRO A 112 -5.54 -22.42 -10.23
N PHE A 113 -6.13 -21.26 -10.51
CA PHE A 113 -5.45 -19.97 -10.60
C PHE A 113 -5.46 -19.18 -9.29
N TYR A 114 -6.03 -19.73 -8.21
CA TYR A 114 -6.16 -19.05 -6.92
C TYR A 114 -4.82 -18.52 -6.39
N ASP A 115 -3.79 -19.36 -6.37
CA ASP A 115 -2.46 -18.99 -5.87
C ASP A 115 -1.80 -17.91 -6.74
N VAL A 116 -2.03 -17.96 -8.06
CA VAL A 116 -1.54 -16.94 -8.99
C VAL A 116 -2.25 -15.60 -8.76
N GLY A 117 -3.55 -15.63 -8.48
CA GLY A 117 -4.31 -14.43 -8.13
C GLY A 117 -3.88 -13.81 -6.79
N CYS A 118 -3.60 -14.65 -5.79
CA CYS A 118 -2.98 -14.23 -4.53
C CYS A 118 -1.63 -13.55 -4.78
N LEU A 119 -0.77 -14.15 -5.62
CA LEU A 119 0.53 -13.58 -5.98
C LEU A 119 0.39 -12.21 -6.66
N TYR A 120 -0.46 -12.07 -7.67
CA TYR A 120 -0.64 -10.80 -8.38
C TYR A 120 -1.12 -9.67 -7.47
N SER A 121 -2.17 -9.93 -6.69
CA SER A 121 -2.74 -8.95 -5.76
C SER A 121 -1.79 -8.60 -4.60
N GLY A 122 -1.06 -9.59 -4.08
CA GLY A 122 -0.04 -9.38 -3.04
C GLY A 122 1.15 -8.58 -3.55
N VAL A 123 1.65 -8.90 -4.76
CA VAL A 123 2.73 -8.13 -5.41
C VAL A 123 2.26 -6.70 -5.70
N ALA A 124 1.04 -6.50 -6.18
CA ALA A 124 0.50 -5.16 -6.40
C ALA A 124 0.42 -4.34 -5.09
N ALA A 125 0.04 -4.97 -3.99
CA ALA A 125 0.01 -4.34 -2.67
C ALA A 125 1.43 -3.93 -2.19
N LEU A 126 2.44 -4.76 -2.43
CA LEU A 126 3.84 -4.43 -2.13
C LEU A 126 4.38 -3.32 -3.05
N LEU A 127 4.05 -3.38 -4.34
CA LEU A 127 4.40 -2.33 -5.32
C LEU A 127 3.82 -0.97 -4.91
N ASN A 128 2.64 -0.95 -4.30
CA ASN A 128 2.05 0.30 -3.80
C ASN A 128 2.96 1.02 -2.80
N ILE A 129 3.67 0.29 -1.92
CA ILE A 129 4.66 0.92 -1.01
C ILE A 129 5.78 1.57 -1.81
N ILE A 130 6.30 0.89 -2.83
CA ILE A 130 7.40 1.42 -3.65
C ILE A 130 6.94 2.70 -4.35
N VAL A 131 5.71 2.72 -4.86
CA VAL A 131 5.11 3.92 -5.46
C VAL A 131 4.95 5.05 -4.43
N VAL A 132 4.57 4.73 -3.20
CA VAL A 132 4.48 5.72 -2.11
C VAL A 132 5.84 6.28 -1.74
N ILE A 133 6.87 5.45 -1.66
CA ILE A 133 8.25 5.88 -1.37
C ILE A 133 8.76 6.80 -2.47
N ASP A 134 8.59 6.44 -3.74
CA ASP A 134 8.99 7.31 -4.87
C ASP A 134 8.27 8.67 -4.82
N ALA A 135 6.99 8.70 -4.46
CA ALA A 135 6.27 9.96 -4.29
C ALA A 135 6.77 10.79 -3.10
N TYR A 136 7.16 10.12 -2.00
CA TYR A 136 7.73 10.76 -0.82
C TYR A 136 9.07 11.42 -1.14
N ASP A 137 9.93 10.78 -1.93
CA ASP A 137 11.24 11.34 -2.30
C ASP A 137 11.08 12.70 -3.02
N PHE A 138 10.12 12.82 -3.95
CA PHE A 138 9.78 14.11 -4.57
C PHE A 138 9.24 15.16 -3.60
N ALA A 139 8.50 14.72 -2.58
CA ALA A 139 7.97 15.62 -1.56
C ALA A 139 9.09 16.14 -0.66
N HIS A 140 10.07 15.28 -0.37
CA HIS A 140 11.22 15.57 0.46
C HIS A 140 12.13 16.60 -0.22
N GLU A 141 12.51 16.37 -1.49
CA GLU A 141 13.31 17.31 -2.29
C GLU A 141 12.71 18.72 -2.29
N ARG A 142 11.40 18.83 -2.53
CA ARG A 142 10.70 20.12 -2.53
C ARG A 142 10.71 20.81 -1.16
N SER A 143 10.68 20.03 -0.08
CA SER A 143 10.72 20.57 1.27
C SER A 143 12.10 21.14 1.62
N GLU A 144 13.17 20.52 1.12
CA GLU A 144 14.54 21.01 1.29
C GLU A 144 14.79 22.29 0.49
N GLU A 145 14.33 22.36 -0.75
CA GLU A 145 14.40 23.58 -1.58
C GLU A 145 13.74 24.77 -0.88
N THR A 146 12.52 24.55 -0.35
CA THR A 146 11.76 25.60 0.36
C THR A 146 12.47 26.05 1.65
N ALA A 147 13.16 25.14 2.35
CA ALA A 147 13.92 25.48 3.55
C ALA A 147 15.19 26.28 3.22
N GLY A 148 15.88 25.93 2.13
CA GLY A 148 17.06 26.65 1.64
C GLY A 148 16.76 28.11 1.33
N GLU A 149 15.70 28.38 0.57
CA GLU A 149 15.29 29.74 0.19
C GLU A 149 14.98 30.66 1.37
N THR A 150 14.50 30.11 2.50
CA THR A 150 14.22 30.92 3.70
C THR A 150 15.45 31.31 4.51
N THR A 151 16.62 30.75 4.20
CA THR A 151 17.87 30.98 4.94
C THR A 151 18.79 31.97 4.24
N GLU A 152 18.50 32.33 2.99
CA GLU A 152 19.17 33.39 2.20
C GLU A 152 18.48 34.75 2.35
#